data_AF-A0A0F7JLR6-F1
#
_entry.id   AF-A0A0F7JLR6-F1
#
_cell.length_a   1.000
_cell.length_b   1.000
_cell.length_c   1.000
_cell.angle_alpha   90.00
_cell.angle_beta   90.00
_cell.angle_gamma   90.00
#
_symmetry.space_group_name_H-M   'P 1'
#
loop_
_entity.id
_entity.type
_entity.pdbx_description
1 polymer ?
#
loop_
_entity_poly.entity_id
_entity_poly.type
_entity_poly.pdbx_seq_one_letter_code
_entity_poly.pdbx_strand_id
1 'polypeptide(L)'
;MPRPHRTALTLFTALLGAALSAAHAAQITIPIHVTVRAVCEVSRSDAQTLALRCTQDYRPTDPRTLPELYGRLPAGEWRLNATSDDPMGGTLNVYTRVSATESDGTELVYY
;
A
#
# COMPACT_ATOMS: atom_id res chain seq x y z
N MET A 1 34.33 -11.99 83.50
CA MET A 1 34.11 -12.65 82.20
C MET A 1 33.14 -11.81 81.38
N PRO A 2 33.60 -11.05 80.37
CA PRO A 2 32.72 -10.28 79.47
C PRO A 2 32.29 -11.15 78.28
N ARG A 3 30.98 -11.20 77.98
CA ARG A 3 30.44 -11.91 76.80
C ARG A 3 30.31 -10.94 75.63
N PRO A 4 30.93 -11.22 74.45
CA PRO A 4 30.85 -10.33 73.30
C PRO A 4 29.69 -10.70 72.35
N HIS A 5 29.12 -9.65 71.76
CA HIS A 5 28.68 -9.56 70.36
C HIS A 5 27.77 -10.69 69.81
N ARG A 6 26.46 -10.56 70.01
CA ARG A 6 25.43 -11.33 69.26
C ARG A 6 24.49 -10.48 68.40
N THR A 7 24.72 -9.18 68.30
CA THR A 7 23.80 -8.23 67.64
C THR A 7 24.26 -7.73 66.27
N ALA A 8 25.40 -8.19 65.74
CA ALA A 8 25.96 -7.66 64.49
C ALA A 8 25.55 -8.43 63.23
N LEU A 9 24.99 -9.64 63.35
CA LEU A 9 24.81 -10.54 62.19
C LEU A 9 23.50 -10.33 61.41
N THR A 10 22.53 -9.60 61.95
CA THR A 10 21.19 -9.46 61.32
C THR A 10 21.03 -8.23 60.45
N LEU A 11 21.99 -7.29 60.45
CA LEU A 11 21.90 -6.07 59.63
C LEU A 11 22.41 -6.25 58.19
N PHE A 12 23.24 -7.27 57.92
CA PHE A 12 23.80 -7.49 56.59
C PHE A 12 22.84 -8.16 55.60
N THR A 13 21.86 -8.94 56.08
CA THR A 13 20.89 -9.63 55.21
C THR A 13 19.74 -8.72 54.75
N ALA A 14 19.49 -7.59 55.43
CA ALA A 14 18.49 -6.61 55.00
C ALA A 14 18.98 -5.72 53.85
N LEU A 15 20.29 -5.57 53.68
CA LEU A 15 20.90 -4.72 52.64
C LEU A 15 21.10 -5.46 51.30
N LEU A 16 21.13 -6.80 51.27
CA LEU A 16 21.25 -7.56 50.03
C LEU A 16 19.94 -7.69 49.24
N GLY A 17 18.78 -7.38 49.83
CA GLY A 17 17.48 -7.47 49.16
C GLY A 17 17.12 -6.28 48.25
N ALA A 18 17.90 -5.20 48.28
CA ALA A 18 17.53 -3.93 47.65
C ALA A 18 18.12 -3.71 46.23
N ALA A 19 18.85 -4.68 45.68
CA ALA A 19 19.44 -4.58 44.34
C ALA A 19 18.71 -5.47 43.32
N LEU A 20 17.37 -5.50 43.34
CA LEU A 20 16.63 -5.86 42.13
C LEU A 20 16.66 -4.66 41.21
N SER A 21 17.66 -4.62 40.33
CA SER A 21 17.68 -3.70 39.19
C SER A 21 16.39 -3.90 38.40
N ALA A 22 15.46 -2.96 38.53
CA ALA A 22 14.35 -2.82 37.60
C ALA A 22 14.96 -2.44 36.25
N ALA A 23 15.27 -3.46 35.44
CA ALA A 23 15.59 -3.30 34.04
C ALA A 23 14.34 -2.74 33.36
N HIS A 24 14.23 -1.41 33.34
CA HIS A 24 13.19 -0.72 32.59
C HIS A 24 13.51 -0.95 31.12
N ALA A 25 12.74 -1.82 30.47
CA ALA A 25 12.74 -1.92 29.02
C ALA A 25 12.25 -0.56 28.48
N ALA A 26 13.17 0.23 27.94
CA ALA A 26 12.81 1.47 27.27
C ALA A 26 12.01 1.12 26.01
N GLN A 27 10.70 1.39 26.05
CA GLN A 27 9.83 1.22 24.89
C GLN A 27 9.93 2.47 24.03
N ILE A 28 10.49 2.33 22.83
CA ILE A 28 10.56 3.38 21.83
C ILE A 28 9.47 3.11 20.81
N THR A 29 8.49 3.99 20.73
CA THR A 29 7.45 3.94 19.68
C THR A 29 7.84 4.92 18.57
N ILE A 30 8.18 4.39 17.40
CA ILE A 30 8.51 5.19 16.22
C ILE A 30 7.32 5.14 15.27
N PRO A 31 6.70 6.29 14.90
CA PRO A 31 5.65 6.30 13.90
C PRO A 31 6.25 5.97 12.52
N ILE A 32 5.74 4.92 11.89
CA ILE A 32 6.08 4.58 10.50
C ILE A 32 4.95 5.09 9.61
N HIS A 33 5.29 5.95 8.65
CA HIS A 33 4.36 6.43 7.64
C HIS A 33 4.54 5.60 6.36
N VAL A 34 3.46 4.96 5.91
CA VAL A 34 3.43 4.19 4.66
C VAL A 34 2.52 4.91 3.68
N THR A 35 3.01 5.21 2.48
CA THR A 35 2.21 5.79 1.40
C THR A 35 2.05 4.78 0.29
N VAL A 36 0.81 4.40 -0.01
CA VAL A 36 0.49 3.55 -1.15
C VAL A 36 0.23 4.44 -2.36
N ARG A 37 0.89 4.14 -3.49
CA ARG A 37 0.65 4.84 -4.75
C ARG A 37 -0.24 3.98 -5.63
N ALA A 38 -1.22 4.61 -6.26
CA ALA A 38 -2.01 3.96 -7.29
C ALA A 38 -1.17 3.78 -8.55
N VAL A 39 -1.19 2.58 -9.11
CA VAL A 39 -0.42 2.20 -10.31
C VAL A 39 -1.30 1.42 -11.27
N CYS A 40 -0.96 1.43 -12.55
CA CYS A 40 -1.64 0.66 -13.59
C CYS A 40 -0.59 0.03 -14.51
N GLU A 41 -0.70 -1.27 -14.73
CA GLU A 41 0.12 -2.02 -15.67
C GLU A 41 -0.63 -2.25 -16.98
N VAL A 42 0.09 -2.26 -18.10
CA VAL A 42 -0.50 -2.55 -19.41
C VAL A 42 -0.72 -4.05 -19.58
N SER A 43 -1.99 -4.47 -19.64
CA SER A 43 -2.38 -5.87 -19.90
C SER A 43 -2.47 -6.16 -21.41
N ARG A 44 -3.05 -5.24 -22.17
CA ARG A 44 -3.15 -5.32 -23.64
C ARG A 44 -3.15 -3.92 -24.23
N SER A 45 -2.48 -3.72 -25.36
CA SER A 45 -2.54 -2.46 -26.11
C SER A 45 -2.48 -2.70 -27.61
N ASP A 46 -3.40 -2.10 -28.34
CA ASP A 46 -3.38 -2.01 -29.80
C ASP A 46 -3.78 -0.58 -30.25
N ALA A 47 -4.00 -0.39 -31.55
CA ALA A 47 -4.27 0.93 -32.12
C ALA A 47 -5.64 1.53 -31.70
N GLN A 48 -6.57 0.71 -31.23
CA GLN A 48 -7.95 1.09 -30.91
C GLN A 48 -8.35 0.74 -29.48
N THR A 49 -7.72 -0.25 -28.86
CA THR A 49 -8.07 -0.79 -27.54
C THR A 49 -6.88 -0.80 -26.60
N LEU A 50 -7.12 -0.48 -25.34
CA LEU A 50 -6.14 -0.52 -24.27
C LEU A 50 -6.78 -1.15 -23.03
N ALA A 51 -6.17 -2.19 -22.48
CA ALA A 51 -6.56 -2.79 -21.21
C ALA A 51 -5.47 -2.55 -20.17
N LEU A 52 -5.85 -1.99 -19.02
CA LEU A 52 -4.98 -1.66 -17.90
C LEU A 52 -5.40 -2.42 -16.66
N ARG A 53 -4.44 -3.05 -15.99
CA ARG A 53 -4.63 -3.62 -14.66
C ARG A 53 -4.14 -2.61 -13.63
N CYS A 54 -5.07 -2.04 -12.87
CA CYS A 54 -4.78 -1.01 -11.89
C CYS A 54 -4.93 -1.51 -10.46
N THR A 55 -4.32 -0.80 -9.51
CA THR A 55 -4.65 -0.92 -8.10
C THR A 55 -6.15 -0.77 -7.87
N GLN A 56 -6.68 -1.37 -6.80
CA GLN A 56 -8.11 -1.39 -6.52
C GLN A 56 -8.72 0.02 -6.55
N ASP A 57 -9.86 0.12 -7.23
CA ASP A 57 -10.67 1.33 -7.43
C ASP A 57 -9.96 2.47 -8.18
N TYR A 58 -8.74 2.27 -8.68
CA TYR A 58 -8.04 3.25 -9.47
C TYR A 58 -8.44 3.18 -10.95
N ARG A 59 -8.97 4.30 -11.45
CA ARG A 59 -9.51 4.43 -12.82
C ARG A 59 -9.04 5.77 -13.41
N PRO A 60 -7.90 5.77 -14.13
CA PRO A 60 -7.40 6.99 -14.76
C PRO A 60 -8.42 7.57 -15.73
N THR A 61 -8.69 8.88 -15.65
CA THR A 61 -9.57 9.54 -16.62
C THR A 61 -8.96 9.57 -18.02
N ASP A 62 -7.66 9.85 -18.12
CA ASP A 62 -6.89 9.78 -19.36
C ASP A 62 -5.73 8.80 -19.18
N PRO A 63 -5.71 7.65 -19.88
CA PRO A 63 -4.63 6.67 -19.73
C PRO A 63 -3.27 7.20 -20.20
N ARG A 64 -3.22 8.26 -21.01
CA ARG A 64 -1.97 8.84 -21.52
C ARG A 64 -1.18 9.60 -20.46
N THR A 65 -1.79 9.93 -19.31
CA THR A 65 -1.05 10.52 -18.19
C THR A 65 -0.21 9.50 -17.43
N LEU A 66 -0.38 8.21 -17.73
CA LEU A 66 0.40 7.15 -17.11
C LEU A 66 1.82 7.12 -17.70
N PRO A 67 2.86 7.12 -16.85
CA PRO A 67 4.25 7.11 -17.31
C PRO A 67 4.59 6.00 -18.29
N GLU A 68 3.99 4.83 -18.10
CA GLU A 68 4.22 3.62 -18.88
C GLU A 68 3.72 3.71 -20.33
N LEU A 69 2.79 4.64 -20.59
CA LEU A 69 2.10 4.80 -21.87
C LEU A 69 2.58 6.01 -22.67
N TYR A 70 3.49 6.82 -22.14
CA TYR A 70 4.01 7.99 -22.85
C TYR A 70 4.62 7.62 -24.19
N GLY A 71 4.08 8.22 -25.26
CA GLY A 71 4.52 7.99 -26.64
C GLY A 71 4.15 6.63 -27.23
N ARG A 72 3.45 5.75 -26.49
CA ARG A 72 3.04 4.43 -26.96
C ARG A 72 1.65 4.41 -27.54
N LEU A 73 0.75 5.21 -26.97
CA LEU A 73 -0.63 5.30 -27.45
C LEU A 73 -0.73 6.25 -28.65
N PRO A 74 -1.44 5.87 -29.72
CA PRO A 74 -1.83 6.80 -30.78
C PRO A 74 -2.46 8.08 -30.24
N ALA A 75 -2.17 9.20 -30.90
CA ALA A 75 -2.80 10.47 -30.61
C ALA A 75 -4.31 10.41 -30.82
N GLY A 76 -5.07 11.11 -29.97
CA GLY A 76 -6.53 11.09 -29.98
C GLY A 76 -7.10 10.92 -28.59
N GLU A 77 -8.42 10.97 -28.50
CA GLU A 77 -9.15 10.75 -27.26
C GLU A 77 -9.29 9.25 -27.00
N TRP A 78 -9.10 8.86 -25.74
CA TRP A 78 -9.30 7.52 -25.24
C TRP A 78 -10.40 7.58 -24.20
N ARG A 79 -11.48 6.81 -24.39
CA ARG A 79 -12.60 6.76 -23.47
C ARG A 79 -12.61 5.43 -22.72
N LEU A 80 -12.87 5.50 -21.43
CA LEU A 80 -13.10 4.32 -20.61
C LEU A 80 -14.43 3.68 -21.06
N ASN A 81 -14.34 2.47 -21.58
CA ASN A 81 -15.48 1.71 -22.09
C ASN A 81 -16.03 0.74 -21.04
N ALA A 82 -15.15 0.08 -20.29
CA ALA A 82 -15.54 -0.87 -19.25
C ALA A 82 -14.55 -0.87 -18.08
N THR A 83 -15.09 -1.17 -16.90
CA THR A 83 -14.29 -1.45 -15.70
C THR A 83 -14.82 -2.70 -15.02
N SER A 84 -13.92 -3.59 -14.60
CA SER A 84 -14.24 -4.79 -13.84
C SER A 84 -13.20 -5.05 -12.75
N ASP A 85 -13.51 -5.95 -11.81
CA ASP A 85 -12.52 -6.46 -10.88
C ASP A 85 -11.51 -7.34 -11.61
N ASP A 86 -10.23 -7.25 -11.22
CA ASP A 86 -9.21 -8.15 -11.74
C ASP A 86 -9.08 -9.41 -10.84
N PRO A 87 -9.01 -10.64 -11.41
CA PRO A 87 -8.90 -11.87 -10.63
C PRO A 87 -7.69 -11.95 -9.68
N MET A 88 -6.63 -11.17 -9.92
CA MET A 88 -5.45 -11.10 -9.06
C MET A 88 -5.55 -10.01 -7.98
N GLY A 89 -6.71 -9.38 -7.83
CA GLY A 89 -6.92 -8.20 -7.02
C GLY A 89 -6.63 -6.93 -7.82
N GLY A 90 -7.47 -5.91 -7.64
CA GLY A 90 -7.37 -4.65 -8.37
C GLY A 90 -8.51 -4.44 -9.37
N THR A 91 -8.29 -3.54 -10.30
CA THR A 91 -9.33 -3.07 -11.24
C THR A 91 -8.80 -3.15 -12.67
N LEU A 92 -9.50 -3.89 -13.52
CA LEU A 92 -9.25 -3.93 -14.96
C LEU A 92 -10.04 -2.81 -15.62
N ASN A 93 -9.36 -1.88 -16.28
CA ASN A 93 -9.95 -0.79 -17.04
C ASN A 93 -9.70 -0.98 -18.53
N VAL A 94 -10.75 -0.95 -19.33
CA VAL A 94 -10.68 -1.10 -20.79
C VAL A 94 -11.06 0.21 -21.44
N TYR A 95 -10.15 0.76 -22.23
CA TYR A 95 -10.32 2.00 -22.97
C TYR A 95 -10.39 1.70 -24.46
N THR A 96 -11.21 2.48 -25.15
CA THR A 96 -11.28 2.50 -26.61
C THR A 96 -10.92 3.89 -27.13
N ARG A 97 -10.24 3.93 -28.26
CA ARG A 97 -9.93 5.19 -28.94
C ARG A 97 -11.19 5.70 -29.62
N VAL A 98 -11.54 6.96 -29.36
CA VAL A 98 -12.68 7.60 -30.03
C VAL A 98 -12.29 7.87 -31.47
N SER A 99 -12.95 7.18 -32.40
CA SER A 99 -12.92 7.54 -33.80
C SER A 99 -13.91 8.67 -34.03
N ALA A 100 -13.56 9.67 -34.87
CA ALA A 100 -14.39 10.85 -35.12
C ALA A 100 -15.81 10.55 -35.67
N THR A 101 -16.09 9.28 -36.00
CA THR A 101 -17.38 8.78 -36.49
C THR A 101 -18.29 8.19 -35.41
N GLU A 102 -17.84 8.02 -34.17
CA GLU A 102 -18.57 7.27 -33.14
C GLU A 102 -19.15 8.22 -32.08
N SER A 103 -20.16 8.97 -32.52
CA SER A 103 -21.04 9.76 -31.66
C SER A 103 -22.41 9.07 -31.61
N ASP A 104 -22.48 7.81 -31.20
CA ASP A 104 -23.69 7.28 -30.58
C ASP A 104 -23.37 6.08 -29.68
N GLY A 105 -23.98 6.04 -28.52
CA GLY A 105 -23.57 5.17 -27.42
C GLY A 105 -23.74 3.69 -27.71
N THR A 106 -22.68 2.91 -27.47
CA THR A 106 -22.83 1.47 -27.25
C THR A 106 -22.08 1.10 -25.98
N GLU A 107 -22.81 0.99 -24.87
CA GLU A 107 -22.33 0.38 -23.64
C GLU A 107 -22.10 -1.11 -23.92
N LEU A 108 -20.83 -1.50 -24.09
CA LEU A 108 -20.46 -2.90 -24.26
C LEU A 108 -20.46 -3.58 -22.88
N VAL A 109 -21.59 -4.16 -22.51
CA VAL A 109 -21.73 -5.04 -21.34
C VAL A 109 -21.07 -6.38 -21.68
N TYR A 110 -19.97 -6.69 -20.99
CA TYR A 110 -19.35 -8.03 -21.03
C TYR A 110 -19.94 -8.88 -19.90
N TYR A 111 -20.60 -9.99 -20.25
CA TYR A 111 -21.12 -11.01 -19.34
C TYR A 111 -20.03 -11.98 -18.87
#